data_AF-A0A7R8QF91-F1
#
_entry.id   AF-A0A7R8QF91-F1
#
_cell.length_a   1.000
_cell.length_b   1.000
_cell.length_c   1.000
_cell.angle_alpha   90.00
_cell.angle_beta   90.00
_cell.angle_gamma   90.00
#
_symmetry.space_group_name_H-M   'P 1'
#
loop_
_entity.id
_entity.type
_entity.pdbx_description
1 polymer ?
#
loop_
_entity_poly.entity_id
_entity_poly.type
_entity_poly.pdbx_seq_one_letter_code
_entity_poly.pdbx_strand_id
1 'polypeptide(L)'
;MRFAIVASTYHSEFCDALVAEAEAELKGHELILCRVPGSFEIPLQVQRLARTGEYDAILAFGVVWQGETAHAQEILRAVTDALMRISLAEDVPVIHEVLSVKSEAEARERTSGALSRGREGARAALAAASLGRRI
;
A
#
# COMPACT_ATOMS: atom_id res chain seq x y z
N MET A 1 -7.71 5.30 -15.71
CA MET A 1 -6.66 5.51 -14.71
C MET A 1 -5.88 4.23 -14.59
N ARG A 2 -4.59 4.35 -14.31
CA ARG A 2 -3.68 3.25 -14.15
C ARG A 2 -3.08 3.28 -12.76
N PHE A 3 -3.27 2.19 -12.02
CA PHE A 3 -2.80 2.04 -10.65
C PHE A 3 -1.77 0.92 -10.59
N ALA A 4 -0.86 1.02 -9.62
CA ALA A 4 -0.01 -0.10 -9.25
C ALA A 4 -0.23 -0.44 -7.78
N ILE A 5 -0.26 -1.73 -7.46
CA ILE A 5 -0.19 -2.23 -6.09
C ILE A 5 1.18 -2.88 -5.90
N VAL A 6 1.89 -2.47 -4.85
CA VAL A 6 3.09 -3.13 -4.36
C VAL A 6 2.72 -3.82 -3.04
N ALA A 7 2.71 -5.14 -3.03
CA ALA A 7 2.27 -5.92 -1.88
C ALA A 7 3.35 -6.90 -1.40
N SER A 8 3.56 -6.92 -0.08
CA SER A 8 4.40 -7.91 0.59
C SER A 8 3.88 -9.34 0.39
N THR A 9 4.79 -10.32 0.29
CA THR A 9 4.48 -11.76 0.38
C THR A 9 4.53 -12.28 1.82
N TYR A 10 5.14 -11.51 2.73
CA TYR A 10 5.07 -11.80 4.17
C TYR A 10 3.64 -11.61 4.67
N HIS A 11 3.14 -12.55 5.47
CA HIS A 11 1.74 -12.62 5.91
C HIS A 11 0.75 -12.57 4.73
N SER A 12 1.00 -13.39 3.69
CA SER A 12 0.28 -13.35 2.41
C SER A 12 -1.24 -13.40 2.56
N GLU A 13 -1.79 -14.19 3.48
CA GLU A 13 -3.25 -14.22 3.72
C GLU A 13 -3.86 -12.82 3.90
N PHE A 14 -3.20 -11.96 4.68
CA PHE A 14 -3.66 -10.61 4.97
C PHE A 14 -3.34 -9.63 3.84
N CYS A 15 -2.14 -9.72 3.28
CA CYS A 15 -1.75 -8.88 2.14
C CYS A 15 -2.61 -9.17 0.91
N ASP A 16 -2.96 -10.42 0.66
CA ASP A 16 -3.81 -10.85 -0.45
C ASP A 16 -5.25 -10.38 -0.25
N ALA A 17 -5.74 -10.37 0.99
CA ALA A 17 -7.03 -9.76 1.32
C ALA A 17 -7.05 -8.25 1.02
N LEU A 18 -5.99 -7.51 1.39
CA LEU A 18 -5.87 -6.09 1.04
C LEU A 18 -5.89 -5.87 -0.48
N VAL A 19 -5.15 -6.69 -1.22
CA VAL A 19 -5.11 -6.65 -2.69
C VAL A 19 -6.51 -6.89 -3.27
N ALA A 20 -7.19 -7.96 -2.84
CA ALA A 20 -8.50 -8.33 -3.36
C ALA A 20 -9.57 -7.24 -3.10
N GLU A 21 -9.57 -6.65 -1.91
CA GLU A 21 -10.48 -5.54 -1.56
C GLU A 21 -10.19 -4.29 -2.39
N ALA A 22 -8.91 -3.99 -2.65
CA ALA A 22 -8.52 -2.87 -3.51
C ALA A 22 -8.89 -3.11 -4.99
N GLU A 23 -8.67 -4.33 -5.50
CA GLU A 23 -9.05 -4.76 -6.85
C GLU A 23 -10.55 -4.61 -7.09
N ALA A 24 -11.37 -4.98 -6.10
CA ALA A 24 -12.82 -4.86 -6.17
C ALA A 24 -13.27 -3.39 -6.29
N GLU A 25 -12.68 -2.49 -5.51
CA GLU A 25 -13.01 -1.05 -5.55
C GLU A 25 -12.46 -0.34 -6.80
N LEU A 26 -11.30 -0.78 -7.32
CA LEU A 26 -10.68 -0.21 -8.52
C LEU A 26 -11.19 -0.85 -9.82
N LYS A 27 -12.25 -1.65 -9.76
CA LYS A 27 -12.82 -2.33 -10.92
C LYS A 27 -13.17 -1.33 -12.03
N GLY A 28 -12.66 -1.59 -13.24
CA GLY A 28 -12.82 -0.70 -14.40
C GLY A 28 -11.63 0.24 -14.65
N HIS A 29 -10.57 0.14 -13.84
CA HIS A 29 -9.29 0.79 -14.08
C HIS A 29 -8.19 -0.21 -14.42
N GLU A 30 -7.10 0.28 -15.00
CA GLU A 30 -5.91 -0.54 -15.25
C GLU A 30 -5.16 -0.73 -13.95
N LEU A 31 -4.74 -1.96 -13.68
CA LEU A 31 -4.08 -2.34 -12.45
C LEU A 31 -2.94 -3.30 -12.73
N ILE A 32 -1.79 -3.05 -12.10
CA ILE A 32 -0.73 -4.04 -11.99
C ILE A 32 -0.48 -4.40 -10.52
N LEU A 33 -0.08 -5.63 -10.28
CA LEU A 33 0.33 -6.12 -8.98
C LEU A 33 1.81 -6.50 -9.01
N CYS A 34 2.61 -5.88 -8.15
CA CYS A 34 4.01 -6.24 -7.92
C CYS A 34 4.15 -6.84 -6.52
N ARG A 35 4.69 -8.06 -6.45
CA ARG A 35 4.98 -8.71 -5.17
C ARG A 35 6.42 -8.47 -4.75
N VAL A 36 6.62 -8.22 -3.46
CA VAL A 36 7.94 -8.05 -2.84
C VAL A 36 8.09 -8.95 -1.61
N PRO A 37 9.31 -9.34 -1.22
CA PRO A 37 9.52 -10.27 -0.11
C PRO A 37 8.88 -9.82 1.21
N GLY A 38 9.10 -8.55 1.59
CA GLY A 38 8.54 -7.96 2.81
C GLY A 38 8.28 -6.46 2.69
N SER A 39 7.78 -5.87 3.77
CA SER A 39 7.43 -4.44 3.82
C SER A 39 8.60 -3.50 3.57
N PHE A 40 9.83 -3.93 3.88
CA PHE A 40 11.03 -3.11 3.73
C PHE A 40 11.46 -2.92 2.27
N GLU A 41 11.07 -3.84 1.37
CA GLU A 41 11.33 -3.73 -0.06
C GLU A 41 10.25 -2.92 -0.80
N ILE A 42 9.11 -2.64 -0.16
CA ILE A 42 7.99 -1.89 -0.76
C ILE A 42 8.45 -0.51 -1.27
N PRO A 43 9.16 0.33 -0.49
CA PRO A 43 9.53 1.66 -0.97
C PRO A 43 10.42 1.64 -2.23
N LEU A 44 11.36 0.69 -2.33
CA LEU A 44 12.21 0.57 -3.52
C LEU A 44 11.38 0.26 -4.77
N GLN A 45 10.44 -0.69 -4.65
CA GLN A 45 9.58 -1.06 -5.79
C GLN A 45 8.59 0.05 -6.14
N VAL A 46 8.03 0.75 -5.14
CA VAL A 46 7.18 1.93 -5.34
C VAL A 46 7.95 3.02 -6.10
N GLN A 47 9.19 3.34 -5.70
CA GLN A 47 9.99 4.35 -6.40
C GLN A 47 10.28 3.96 -7.85
N ARG A 48 10.58 2.68 -8.12
CA ARG A 48 10.81 2.19 -9.49
C ARG A 48 9.58 2.38 -10.36
N LEU A 49 8.39 2.10 -9.83
CA LEU A 49 7.13 2.30 -10.53
C LEU A 49 6.78 3.78 -10.70
N ALA A 50 7.00 4.60 -9.66
CA ALA A 50 6.77 6.04 -9.72
C ALA A 50 7.56 6.70 -10.86
N ARG A 51 8.85 6.34 -10.99
CA ARG A 51 9.75 6.89 -12.02
C ARG A 51 9.39 6.55 -13.46
N THR A 52 8.51 5.58 -13.69
CA THR A 52 8.05 5.32 -15.06
C THR A 52 7.09 6.41 -15.54
N GLY A 53 6.46 7.15 -14.63
CA GLY A 53 5.45 8.16 -14.96
C GLY A 53 4.16 7.57 -15.51
N GLU A 54 3.93 6.26 -15.35
CA GLU A 54 2.81 5.55 -15.99
C GLU A 54 1.58 5.40 -15.09
N TYR A 55 1.65 5.77 -13.81
CA TYR A 55 0.61 5.50 -12.81
C TYR A 55 0.01 6.79 -12.26
N ASP A 56 -1.31 6.81 -12.15
CA ASP A 56 -2.06 7.90 -11.52
C ASP A 56 -1.95 7.87 -9.98
N ALA A 57 -1.76 6.68 -9.39
CA ALA A 57 -1.44 6.47 -7.98
C ALA A 57 -0.85 5.06 -7.75
N ILE A 58 -0.10 4.89 -6.67
CA ILE A 58 0.52 3.62 -6.28
C ILE A 58 0.07 3.27 -4.87
N LEU A 59 -0.37 2.02 -4.64
CA LEU A 59 -0.78 1.51 -3.34
C LEU A 59 0.30 0.59 -2.76
N ALA A 60 0.67 0.82 -1.50
CA ALA A 60 1.73 0.11 -0.79
C ALA A 60 1.12 -0.72 0.36
N PHE A 61 1.09 -2.04 0.19
CA PHE A 61 0.42 -2.98 1.09
C PHE A 61 1.39 -3.90 1.82
N GLY A 62 1.30 -3.93 3.14
CA GLY A 62 2.06 -4.85 3.98
C GLY A 62 1.41 -5.00 5.34
N VAL A 63 1.77 -6.05 6.06
CA VAL A 63 1.32 -6.28 7.44
C VAL A 63 2.54 -6.61 8.29
N VAL A 64 2.71 -5.89 9.38
CA VAL A 64 3.84 -6.01 10.32
C VAL A 64 3.29 -6.24 11.71
N TRP A 65 3.58 -7.42 12.27
CA TRP A 65 3.26 -7.72 13.66
C TRP A 65 4.15 -6.93 14.62
N GLN A 66 3.55 -6.35 15.64
CA GLN A 66 4.30 -5.83 16.78
C GLN A 66 4.87 -7.00 17.59
N GLY A 67 6.18 -7.00 17.77
CA GLY A 67 6.88 -7.92 18.66
C GLY A 67 7.34 -7.23 19.95
N GLU A 68 8.18 -7.92 20.71
CA GLU A 68 8.73 -7.43 21.98
C GLU A 68 9.89 -6.44 21.79
N THR A 69 10.50 -6.41 20.60
CA THR A 69 11.64 -5.54 20.28
C THR A 69 11.20 -4.34 19.43
N ALA A 70 12.05 -3.31 19.37
CA ALA A 70 11.83 -2.14 18.53
C ALA A 70 11.86 -2.42 17.02
N HIS A 71 12.22 -3.64 16.59
CA HIS A 71 12.44 -3.98 15.18
C HIS A 71 11.25 -3.64 14.27
N ALA A 72 10.02 -3.99 14.68
CA ALA A 72 8.81 -3.70 13.92
C ALA A 72 8.59 -2.18 13.78
N GLN A 73 8.86 -1.41 14.84
CA GLN A 73 8.67 0.04 14.84
C GLN A 73 9.69 0.73 13.93
N GLU A 74 10.95 0.29 13.94
CA GLU A 74 11.99 0.81 13.05
C GLU A 74 11.68 0.52 11.57
N ILE A 75 11.19 -0.69 11.25
CA ILE A 75 10.73 -1.03 9.89
C ILE A 75 9.58 -0.10 9.47
N LEU A 76 8.54 0.02 10.30
CA LEU A 76 7.37 0.83 9.99
C LEU A 76 7.74 2.30 9.79
N ARG A 77 8.62 2.84 10.63
CA ARG A 77 9.10 4.21 10.51
C ARG A 77 9.89 4.42 9.21
N ALA A 78 10.85 3.54 8.92
CA ALA A 78 11.65 3.63 7.70
C ALA A 78 10.80 3.56 6.43
N VAL A 79 9.81 2.66 6.41
CA VAL A 79 8.87 2.50 5.28
C VAL A 79 7.97 3.73 5.14
N THR A 80 7.39 4.20 6.24
CA THR A 80 6.52 5.40 6.25
C THR A 80 7.26 6.63 5.72
N ASP A 81 8.46 6.88 6.25
CA ASP A 81 9.29 8.02 5.85
C ASP A 81 9.70 7.93 4.37
N ALA A 82 10.05 6.74 3.90
CA ALA A 82 10.44 6.53 2.51
C ALA A 82 9.27 6.74 1.54
N LEU A 83 8.09 6.19 1.82
CA LEU A 83 6.92 6.32 0.96
C LEU A 83 6.44 7.77 0.83
N MET A 84 6.44 8.52 1.94
CA MET A 84 6.14 9.96 1.91
C MET A 84 7.14 10.72 1.04
N ARG A 85 8.44 10.46 1.20
CA ARG A 85 9.49 11.10 0.39
C ARG A 85 9.34 10.76 -1.09
N ILE A 86 9.04 9.50 -1.43
CA ILE A 86 8.83 9.08 -2.82
C ILE A 86 7.64 9.80 -3.42
N SER A 87 6.51 9.90 -2.70
CA SER A 87 5.31 10.58 -3.20
C SER A 87 5.59 12.05 -3.56
N LEU A 88 6.32 12.75 -2.70
CA LEU A 88 6.67 14.16 -2.91
C LEU A 88 7.74 14.36 -3.99
N ALA A 89 8.72 13.46 -4.06
CA ALA A 89 9.85 13.59 -4.99
C ALA A 89 9.48 13.23 -6.42
N GLU A 90 8.62 12.22 -6.60
CA GLU A 90 8.24 11.70 -7.91
C GLU A 90 6.87 12.22 -8.37
N ASP A 91 6.25 13.13 -7.61
CA ASP A 91 4.96 13.78 -7.88
C ASP A 91 3.83 12.80 -8.26
N VAL A 92 3.76 11.68 -7.53
CA VAL A 92 2.71 10.66 -7.69
C VAL A 92 2.13 10.31 -6.32
N PRO A 93 0.80 10.22 -6.16
CA PRO A 93 0.20 9.78 -4.92
C PRO A 93 0.64 8.35 -4.56
N VAL A 94 1.24 8.20 -3.38
CA VAL A 94 1.55 6.89 -2.78
C VAL A 94 0.64 6.64 -1.59
N ILE A 95 -0.28 5.68 -1.72
CA ILE A 95 -1.21 5.30 -0.67
C ILE A 95 -0.54 4.28 0.25
N HIS A 96 -0.30 4.67 1.49
CA HIS A 96 0.41 3.87 2.48
C HIS A 96 -0.55 3.07 3.35
N GLU A 97 -0.59 1.75 3.15
CA GLU A 97 -1.34 0.79 3.98
C GLU A 97 -0.43 -0.37 4.40
N VAL A 98 0.78 -0.03 4.88
CA VAL A 98 1.65 -0.98 5.58
C VAL A 98 1.24 -0.96 7.05
N LEU A 99 0.45 -1.97 7.43
CA LEU A 99 -0.28 -2.00 8.68
C LEU A 99 0.60 -2.50 9.83
N SER A 100 0.49 -1.83 10.97
CA SER A 100 0.95 -2.37 12.25
C SER A 100 -0.21 -3.08 12.94
N VAL A 101 -0.02 -4.32 13.36
CA VAL A 101 -1.04 -5.14 14.04
C VAL A 101 -0.48 -5.82 15.28
N LYS A 102 -1.31 -6.03 16.29
CA LYS A 102 -0.94 -6.71 17.55
C LYS A 102 -1.58 -8.09 17.70
N SER A 103 -2.55 -8.42 16.85
CA SER A 103 -3.26 -9.70 16.90
C SER A 103 -3.79 -10.08 15.53
N GLU A 104 -4.09 -11.36 15.36
CA GLU A 104 -4.73 -11.86 14.15
C GLU A 104 -6.13 -11.26 13.93
N ALA A 105 -6.90 -11.06 15.00
CA ALA A 105 -8.23 -10.45 14.92
C ALA A 105 -8.15 -9.00 14.39
N GLU A 106 -7.17 -8.21 14.86
CA GLU A 106 -6.91 -6.87 14.33
C GLU A 106 -6.48 -6.91 12.86
N ALA A 107 -5.62 -7.87 12.49
CA ALA A 107 -5.20 -8.05 11.11
C ALA A 107 -6.39 -8.37 10.20
N ARG A 108 -7.25 -9.34 10.58
CA ARG A 108 -8.45 -9.70 9.82
C ARG A 108 -9.39 -8.50 9.66
N GLU A 109 -9.67 -7.78 10.76
CA GLU A 109 -10.56 -6.62 10.72
C GLU A 109 -10.06 -5.52 9.77
N ARG A 110 -8.75 -5.29 9.74
CA ARG A 110 -8.13 -4.28 8.88
C ARG A 110 -7.85 -4.74 7.46
N THR A 111 -7.86 -6.03 7.14
CA THR A 111 -7.58 -6.50 5.76
C THR A 111 -8.83 -6.93 5.02
N SER A 112 -9.77 -7.61 5.69
CA SER A 112 -11.01 -8.14 5.08
C SER A 112 -12.27 -7.84 5.89
N GLY A 113 -12.16 -7.18 7.03
CA GLY A 113 -13.28 -6.76 7.86
C GLY A 113 -13.96 -5.47 7.38
N ALA A 114 -14.81 -4.92 8.24
CA ALA A 114 -15.53 -3.68 7.94
C ALA A 114 -14.57 -2.47 7.82
N LEU A 115 -13.44 -2.55 8.52
CA LEU A 115 -12.37 -1.55 8.49
C LEU A 115 -11.26 -1.89 7.48
N SER A 116 -11.58 -2.63 6.40
CA SER A 116 -10.60 -3.00 5.38
C SER A 116 -9.86 -1.78 4.81
N ARG A 117 -8.55 -1.78 5.02
CA ARG A 117 -7.60 -0.78 4.54
C ARG A 117 -7.30 -0.94 3.05
N GLY A 118 -7.52 -2.12 2.49
CA GLY A 118 -7.44 -2.35 1.04
C GLY A 118 -8.54 -1.56 0.33
N ARG A 119 -9.76 -1.67 0.86
CA ARG A 119 -10.94 -0.96 0.36
C ARG A 119 -10.83 0.55 0.52
N GLU A 120 -10.45 1.00 1.72
CA GLU A 120 -10.28 2.44 1.99
C GLU A 120 -9.11 3.03 1.20
N GLY A 121 -7.99 2.31 1.12
CA GLY A 121 -6.82 2.71 0.34
C GLY A 121 -7.11 2.87 -1.15
N ALA A 122 -7.90 1.96 -1.74
CA ALA A 122 -8.36 2.10 -3.12
C ALA A 122 -9.22 3.36 -3.35
N ARG A 123 -10.16 3.66 -2.44
CA ARG A 123 -10.94 4.91 -2.52
C ARG A 123 -10.06 6.14 -2.38
N ALA A 124 -9.07 6.10 -1.49
CA ALA A 124 -8.09 7.18 -1.34
C ALA A 124 -7.25 7.37 -2.62
N ALA A 125 -6.81 6.28 -3.25
CA ALA A 125 -6.09 6.32 -4.53
C ALA A 125 -6.92 7.01 -5.62
N LEU A 126 -8.20 6.65 -5.77
CA LEU A 126 -9.10 7.27 -6.76
C LEU A 126 -9.26 8.78 -6.54
N ALA A 127 -9.45 9.18 -5.28
CA ALA A 127 -9.60 10.58 -4.91
C ALA A 127 -8.30 11.37 -5.16
N ALA A 128 -7.16 10.84 -4.72
CA ALA A 128 -5.86 11.49 -4.87
C ALA A 128 -5.45 11.62 -6.35
N ALA A 129 -5.59 10.54 -7.13
CA ALA A 129 -5.38 10.56 -8.59
C ALA A 129 -6.24 11.61 -9.30
N SER A 130 -7.45 11.86 -8.80
CA SER A 130 -8.35 12.85 -9.39
C SER A 130 -8.00 14.29 -9.02
N LEU A 131 -7.26 14.53 -7.93
CA LEU A 131 -6.78 15.86 -7.55
C LEU A 131 -5.70 16.36 -8.50
N GLY A 132 -4.73 15.51 -8.87
CA GLY A 132 -3.65 15.85 -9.79
C GLY A 132 -4.11 16.28 -11.19
N ARG A 133 -5.34 15.94 -11.59
CA ARG A 133 -5.94 16.35 -12.87
C ARG A 133 -6.69 17.68 -12.83
N ARG A 134 -6.83 18.32 -11.66
CA ARG A 134 -7.59 19.57 -11.49
C ARG A 134 -6.71 20.83 -11.44
N ILE A 135 -5.39 20.65 -11.46
CA ILE A 135 -4.35 21.67 -11.47
C ILE A 135 -3.65 21.64 -12.82
#